data_AF-A0A941RKT5-F1
#
_entry.id   AF-A0A941RKT5-F1
#
_cell.length_a   1.000
_cell.length_b   1.000
_cell.length_c   1.000
_cell.angle_alpha   90.00
_cell.angle_beta   90.00
_cell.angle_gamma   90.00
#
_symmetry.space_group_name_H-M   'P 1'
#
loop_
_entity.id
_entity.type
_entity.pdbx_description
1 polymer ?
#
loop_
_entity_poly.entity_id
_entity_poly.type
_entity_poly.pdbx_seq_one_letter_code
_entity_poly.pdbx_strand_id
1 'polypeptide(L)'
;AVPASAPWEIDAIETPWRRNALDLDLTPALPALVNQFWRARGKETDAERLLAEPAHWGTVDYHAAEETRGLDSTLDWTLDCGGRVDGLYVWFDGEVDTGLGFSNSPLLPELQYGRAFFPLEHPVDVHAGDRMQTRLSVRRMLDNWVFRWDTRITDAASVTKASFKQSTFRMQPEDLALLRKSDASHAPVLAEDGQIRLMVLSMMDGQHSLSDIANVLLARHPKQFRNFEMALAEAASCSRRFG
;
A
#
# COMPACT_ATOMS: atom_id res chain seq x y z
N ALA A 1 -14.83 1.66 9.34
CA ALA A 1 -14.88 1.74 7.86
C ALA A 1 -16.34 1.76 7.42
N VAL A 2 -16.67 2.43 6.32
CA VAL A 2 -18.07 2.61 5.90
C VAL A 2 -18.19 2.81 4.37
N PRO A 3 -19.20 2.22 3.70
CA PRO A 3 -19.53 2.54 2.31
C PRO A 3 -20.04 3.98 2.19
N ALA A 4 -19.59 4.69 1.16
CA ALA A 4 -19.95 6.09 0.99
C ALA A 4 -20.27 6.47 -0.46
N SER A 5 -21.17 7.44 -0.59
CA SER A 5 -21.33 8.24 -1.80
C SER A 5 -20.39 9.44 -1.72
N ALA A 6 -19.33 9.40 -2.53
CA ALA A 6 -18.25 10.37 -2.53
C ALA A 6 -17.73 10.67 -3.96
N PRO A 7 -18.58 11.20 -4.86
CA PRO A 7 -18.17 11.57 -6.23
C PRO A 7 -16.92 12.44 -6.26
N TRP A 8 -16.80 13.36 -5.30
CA TRP A 8 -15.69 14.32 -5.25
C TRP A 8 -14.34 13.67 -4.97
N GLU A 9 -14.30 12.53 -4.29
CA GLU A 9 -13.07 11.77 -4.09
C GLU A 9 -12.63 11.14 -5.42
N ILE A 10 -13.58 10.52 -6.14
CA ILE A 10 -13.34 9.97 -7.48
C ILE A 10 -12.85 11.07 -8.44
N ASP A 11 -13.54 12.21 -8.47
CA ASP A 11 -13.15 13.34 -9.32
C ASP A 11 -11.75 13.85 -8.97
N ALA A 12 -11.39 13.90 -7.69
CA ALA A 12 -10.06 14.32 -7.25
C ALA A 12 -8.97 13.34 -7.72
N ILE A 13 -9.27 12.04 -7.69
CA ILE A 13 -8.37 10.97 -8.15
C ILE A 13 -8.19 11.03 -9.66
N GLU A 14 -9.28 11.17 -10.42
CA GLU A 14 -9.25 11.06 -11.88
C GLU A 14 -8.88 12.36 -12.61
N THR A 15 -9.21 13.53 -12.05
CA THR A 15 -9.03 14.83 -12.73
C THR A 15 -7.60 15.04 -13.24
N PRO A 16 -6.53 14.80 -12.47
CA PRO A 16 -5.16 14.98 -12.94
C PRO A 16 -4.80 14.10 -14.15
N TRP A 17 -5.47 12.97 -14.33
CA TRP A 17 -5.21 12.01 -15.41
C TRP A 17 -6.03 12.32 -16.66
N ARG A 18 -7.21 12.95 -16.47
CA ARG A 18 -8.06 13.41 -17.57
C ARG A 18 -7.68 14.80 -18.07
N ARG A 19 -7.19 15.66 -17.18
CA ARG A 19 -6.87 17.07 -17.43
C ARG A 19 -5.56 17.41 -16.72
N ASN A 20 -4.51 17.61 -17.50
CA ASN A 20 -3.20 17.98 -16.99
C ASN A 20 -2.61 19.13 -17.82
N ALA A 21 -1.68 19.86 -17.22
CA ALA A 21 -0.99 20.98 -17.86
C ALA A 21 -0.02 20.54 -18.98
N LEU A 22 0.15 19.24 -19.20
CA LEU A 22 1.08 18.65 -20.16
C LEU A 22 0.40 18.22 -21.47
N ASP A 23 -0.93 18.37 -21.57
CA ASP A 23 -1.74 17.95 -22.72
C ASP A 23 -1.52 16.48 -23.13
N LEU A 24 -1.24 15.63 -22.14
CA LEU A 24 -1.05 14.20 -22.32
C LEU A 24 -2.36 13.45 -22.06
N ASP A 25 -2.71 12.49 -22.91
CA ASP A 25 -3.77 11.53 -22.62
C ASP A 25 -3.24 10.46 -21.65
N LEU A 26 -3.56 10.63 -20.36
CA LEU A 26 -3.22 9.68 -19.31
C LEU A 26 -4.44 8.84 -18.87
N THR A 27 -5.55 8.92 -19.62
CA THR A 27 -6.75 8.13 -19.32
C THR A 27 -6.56 6.62 -19.33
N PRO A 28 -5.59 6.03 -20.07
CA PRO A 28 -5.31 4.59 -19.97
C PRO A 28 -4.90 4.12 -18.57
N ALA A 29 -4.43 5.02 -17.69
CA ALA A 29 -4.03 4.68 -16.33
C ALA A 29 -5.21 4.65 -15.34
N LEU A 30 -6.38 5.20 -15.69
CA LEU A 30 -7.53 5.30 -14.78
C LEU A 30 -7.97 3.96 -14.16
N PRO A 31 -8.06 2.84 -14.90
CA PRO A 31 -8.40 1.54 -14.31
C PRO A 31 -7.37 1.02 -13.29
N ALA A 32 -6.15 1.57 -13.30
CA ALA A 32 -5.12 1.21 -12.35
C ALA A 32 -5.28 1.99 -11.02
N LEU A 33 -5.78 3.23 -11.06
CA LEU A 33 -5.90 4.12 -9.88
C LEU A 33 -6.85 3.60 -8.81
N VAL A 34 -7.88 2.85 -9.22
CA VAL A 34 -8.80 2.19 -8.30
C VAL A 34 -8.15 1.03 -7.55
N ASN A 35 -6.91 0.65 -7.87
CA ASN A 35 -6.15 -0.35 -7.13
C ASN A 35 -5.23 0.29 -6.08
N GLN A 36 -5.45 1.56 -5.72
CA GLN A 36 -4.84 2.19 -4.54
C GLN A 36 -5.92 2.75 -3.62
N PHE A 37 -5.56 2.99 -2.36
CA PHE A 37 -6.33 3.88 -1.50
C PHE A 37 -5.72 5.27 -1.56
N TRP A 38 -6.56 6.27 -1.34
CA TRP A 38 -6.19 7.67 -1.44
C TRP A 38 -6.40 8.34 -0.10
N ARG A 39 -5.60 9.35 0.23
CA ARG A 39 -5.97 10.25 1.32
C ARG A 39 -7.22 11.01 0.87
N ALA A 40 -8.31 10.82 1.59
CA ALA A 40 -9.55 11.55 1.34
C ALA A 40 -9.31 13.05 1.48
N ARG A 41 -10.19 13.87 0.89
CA ARG A 41 -10.15 15.31 1.10
C ARG A 41 -10.35 15.64 2.58
N GLY A 42 -9.68 16.71 3.02
CA GLY A 42 -9.71 17.16 4.41
C GLY A 42 -11.04 17.73 4.91
N LYS A 43 -12.02 17.88 4.02
CA LYS A 43 -13.36 18.32 4.42
C LYS A 43 -14.12 17.14 5.04
N GLU A 44 -14.86 17.40 6.11
CA GLU A 44 -15.84 16.45 6.64
C GLU A 44 -16.92 16.13 5.59
N THR A 45 -17.41 14.90 5.65
CA THR A 45 -18.48 14.37 4.81
C THR A 45 -19.80 14.44 5.58
N ASP A 46 -20.89 14.73 4.88
CA ASP A 46 -22.23 14.73 5.46
C ASP A 46 -22.66 13.30 5.85
N ALA A 47 -23.33 13.12 6.99
CA ALA A 47 -23.77 11.80 7.45
C ALA A 47 -24.65 11.06 6.43
N GLU A 48 -25.46 11.78 5.66
CA GLU A 48 -26.32 11.25 4.58
C GLU A 48 -25.54 10.60 3.43
N ARG A 49 -24.23 10.86 3.35
CA ARG A 49 -23.33 10.26 2.34
C ARG A 49 -22.74 8.94 2.81
N LEU A 50 -22.85 8.62 4.10
CA LEU A 50 -22.51 7.31 4.63
C LEU A 50 -23.74 6.41 4.47
N LEU A 51 -23.59 5.35 3.68
CA LEU A 51 -24.74 4.56 3.22
C LEU A 51 -25.14 3.46 4.19
N ALA A 52 -24.41 3.32 5.30
CA ALA A 52 -24.65 2.38 6.39
C ALA A 52 -23.93 2.87 7.65
N GLU A 53 -24.23 2.23 8.78
CA GLU A 53 -23.42 2.38 9.99
C GLU A 53 -21.96 1.88 9.79
N PRO A 54 -20.97 2.52 10.44
CA PRO A 54 -19.58 2.06 10.41
C PRO A 54 -19.38 0.62 10.89
N ALA A 55 -18.59 -0.16 10.17
CA ALA A 55 -18.09 -1.46 10.64
C ALA A 55 -16.67 -1.34 11.21
N HIS A 56 -16.42 -2.04 12.32
CA HIS A 56 -15.09 -2.17 12.92
C HIS A 56 -14.22 -3.11 12.10
N TRP A 57 -13.06 -2.64 11.64
CA TRP A 57 -12.14 -3.46 10.86
C TRP A 57 -11.21 -4.30 11.73
N GLY A 58 -10.77 -3.74 12.84
CA GLY A 58 -9.84 -4.39 13.76
C GLY A 58 -9.16 -3.37 14.65
N THR A 59 -8.45 -3.90 15.65
CA THR A 59 -7.73 -3.09 16.64
C THR A 59 -6.24 -3.37 16.52
N VAL A 60 -5.43 -2.31 16.59
CA VAL A 60 -3.97 -2.42 16.68
C VAL A 60 -3.56 -2.12 18.12
N ASP A 61 -3.04 -3.13 18.81
CA ASP A 61 -2.53 -2.98 20.16
C ASP A 61 -1.01 -2.77 20.11
N TYR A 62 -0.57 -1.57 20.49
CA TYR A 62 0.85 -1.20 20.49
C TYR A 62 1.65 -1.90 21.60
N HIS A 63 1.00 -2.43 22.64
CA HIS A 63 1.67 -3.20 23.69
C HIS A 63 1.93 -4.65 23.27
N ALA A 64 1.15 -5.18 22.33
CA ALA A 64 1.27 -6.54 21.80
C ALA A 64 1.92 -6.58 20.40
N ALA A 65 2.74 -5.58 20.06
CA ALA A 65 3.18 -5.25 18.71
C ALA A 65 3.85 -6.39 17.89
N GLU A 66 4.25 -7.50 18.50
CA GLU A 66 4.73 -8.68 17.77
C GLU A 66 3.61 -9.47 17.06
N GLU A 67 2.36 -9.38 17.53
CA GLU A 67 1.21 -10.13 17.02
C GLU A 67 0.45 -9.41 15.90
N THR A 68 0.45 -8.07 15.85
CA THR A 68 -0.31 -7.32 14.84
C THR A 68 0.48 -7.12 13.54
N ARG A 69 0.76 -8.20 12.81
CA ARG A 69 1.45 -8.15 11.50
C ARG A 69 0.53 -7.80 10.31
N GLY A 70 -0.74 -7.54 10.57
CA GLY A 70 -1.75 -7.22 9.58
C GLY A 70 -3.17 -7.37 10.13
N LEU A 71 -4.15 -6.85 9.40
CA LEU A 71 -5.58 -7.06 9.66
C LEU A 71 -6.19 -7.80 8.48
N ASP A 72 -7.14 -8.70 8.71
CA ASP A 72 -7.88 -9.41 7.67
C ASP A 72 -9.27 -9.73 8.22
N SER A 73 -10.29 -9.05 7.71
CA SER A 73 -11.66 -9.23 8.18
C SER A 73 -12.67 -8.94 7.07
N THR A 74 -13.81 -9.60 7.14
CA THR A 74 -14.95 -9.33 6.27
C THR A 74 -15.87 -8.35 6.98
N LEU A 75 -16.04 -7.19 6.37
CA LEU A 75 -16.99 -6.17 6.78
C LEU A 75 -18.29 -6.37 6.00
N ASP A 76 -19.40 -6.18 6.69
CA ASP A 76 -20.72 -6.51 6.17
C ASP A 76 -21.69 -5.39 6.55
N TRP A 77 -22.35 -4.81 5.54
CA TRP A 77 -23.30 -3.74 5.69
C TRP A 77 -24.61 -4.09 4.99
N THR A 78 -25.71 -3.88 5.69
CA THR A 78 -27.00 -3.62 5.06
C THR A 78 -27.08 -2.11 4.82
N LEU A 79 -27.38 -1.69 3.60
CA LEU A 79 -27.42 -0.29 3.24
C LEU A 79 -28.73 0.34 3.72
N ASP A 80 -28.62 1.44 4.46
CA ASP A 80 -29.76 2.09 5.13
C ASP A 80 -30.54 3.00 4.18
N CYS A 81 -29.90 3.46 3.11
CA CYS A 81 -30.48 4.36 2.13
C CYS A 81 -30.10 3.99 0.70
N GLY A 82 -30.93 4.43 -0.24
CA GLY A 82 -30.59 4.36 -1.66
C GLY A 82 -29.63 5.47 -2.07
N GLY A 83 -28.82 5.21 -3.08
CA GLY A 83 -27.81 6.15 -3.55
C GLY A 83 -26.79 5.47 -4.45
N ARG A 84 -25.58 6.00 -4.45
CA ARG A 84 -24.46 5.49 -5.25
C ARG A 84 -23.27 5.22 -4.35
N VAL A 85 -22.77 3.99 -4.34
CA VAL A 85 -21.53 3.64 -3.65
C VAL A 85 -20.36 3.98 -4.56
N ASP A 86 -19.52 4.92 -4.15
CA ASP A 86 -18.30 5.30 -4.86
C ASP A 86 -17.06 4.58 -4.29
N GLY A 87 -17.09 4.24 -3.00
CA GLY A 87 -15.96 3.65 -2.30
C GLY A 87 -16.25 3.43 -0.82
N LEU A 88 -15.17 3.17 -0.06
CA LEU A 88 -15.20 3.06 1.39
C LEU A 88 -14.33 4.14 2.02
N TYR A 89 -14.84 4.82 3.04
CA TYR A 89 -13.97 5.51 3.98
C TYR A 89 -13.44 4.53 5.02
N VAL A 90 -12.13 4.61 5.29
CA VAL A 90 -11.45 3.88 6.34
C VAL A 90 -10.67 4.91 7.17
N TRP A 91 -10.89 4.86 8.47
CA TRP A 91 -10.31 5.76 9.47
C TRP A 91 -10.02 4.94 10.72
N PHE A 92 -9.48 5.58 11.75
CA PHE A 92 -9.26 4.96 13.04
C PHE A 92 -9.67 5.90 14.17
N ASP A 93 -9.97 5.30 15.30
CA ASP A 93 -10.06 5.97 16.58
C ASP A 93 -8.83 5.56 17.39
N GLY A 94 -8.09 6.52 17.92
CA GLY A 94 -6.87 6.31 18.68
C GLY A 94 -7.08 6.67 20.15
N GLU A 95 -6.69 5.77 21.05
CA GLU A 95 -6.59 6.04 22.49
C GLU A 95 -5.11 6.24 22.83
N VAL A 96 -4.79 7.35 23.49
CA VAL A 96 -3.42 7.71 23.90
C VAL A 96 -3.22 7.40 25.39
N ASP A 97 -4.25 7.64 26.20
CA ASP A 97 -4.33 7.31 27.62
C ASP A 97 -5.81 7.20 28.01
N THR A 98 -6.10 6.77 29.22
CA THR A 98 -7.45 6.50 29.73
C THR A 98 -8.38 7.69 29.51
N GLY A 99 -9.31 7.57 28.57
CA GLY A 99 -10.29 8.60 28.23
C GLY A 99 -9.74 9.77 27.38
N LEU A 100 -8.48 9.70 26.96
CA LEU A 100 -7.85 10.64 26.03
C LEU A 100 -7.63 9.95 24.69
N GLY A 101 -8.35 10.42 23.68
CA GLY A 101 -8.25 9.89 22.33
C GLY A 101 -8.57 10.91 21.27
N PHE A 102 -8.42 10.49 20.03
CA PHE A 102 -8.78 11.28 18.86
C PHE A 102 -9.34 10.37 17.77
N SER A 103 -10.09 10.96 16.85
CA SER A 103 -10.67 10.28 15.70
C SER A 103 -10.38 11.08 14.44
N ASN A 104 -10.06 10.39 13.35
CA ASN A 104 -10.03 10.98 12.01
C ASN A 104 -11.27 10.57 11.17
N SER A 105 -12.38 10.23 11.84
CA SER A 105 -13.67 9.91 11.23
C SER A 105 -14.04 10.87 10.09
N PRO A 106 -14.65 10.37 8.98
CA PRO A 106 -15.15 11.22 7.90
C PRO A 106 -16.17 12.27 8.35
N LEU A 107 -16.82 12.06 9.49
CA LEU A 107 -17.82 12.98 10.06
C LEU A 107 -17.22 14.12 10.89
N LEU A 108 -15.90 14.12 11.09
CA LEU A 108 -15.19 15.13 11.87
C LEU A 108 -14.29 15.97 10.96
N PRO A 109 -13.94 17.21 11.37
CA PRO A 109 -12.91 17.98 10.70
C PRO A 109 -11.57 17.22 10.66
N GLU A 110 -10.81 17.35 9.57
CA GLU A 110 -9.48 16.75 9.50
C GLU A 110 -8.53 17.43 10.50
N LEU A 111 -7.84 16.61 11.30
CA LEU A 111 -6.78 17.02 12.21
C LEU A 111 -5.41 16.75 11.56
N GLN A 112 -4.46 16.18 12.29
CA GLN A 112 -3.11 15.88 11.76
C GLN A 112 -3.10 14.64 10.85
N TYR A 113 -3.98 13.66 11.14
CA TYR A 113 -4.10 12.43 10.37
C TYR A 113 -5.25 12.55 9.37
N GLY A 114 -4.93 12.38 8.09
CA GLY A 114 -5.96 12.18 7.07
C GLY A 114 -6.66 10.84 7.25
N ARG A 115 -7.76 10.65 6.52
CA ARG A 115 -8.48 9.37 6.43
C ARG A 115 -8.28 8.77 5.04
N ALA A 116 -8.43 7.46 4.93
CA ALA A 116 -8.27 6.75 3.68
C ALA A 116 -9.61 6.59 2.95
N PHE A 117 -9.58 6.74 1.64
CA PHE A 117 -10.68 6.43 0.74
C PHE A 117 -10.27 5.31 -0.22
N PHE A 118 -11.04 4.24 -0.23
CA PHE A 118 -10.85 3.06 -1.07
C PHE A 118 -11.92 3.07 -2.17
N PRO A 119 -11.61 3.55 -3.39
CA PRO A 119 -12.58 3.59 -4.48
C PRO A 119 -13.01 2.19 -4.92
N LEU A 120 -14.24 2.05 -5.39
CA LEU A 120 -14.66 0.88 -6.19
C LEU A 120 -14.15 1.02 -7.62
N GLU A 121 -14.12 -0.08 -8.39
CA GLU A 121 -13.69 -0.03 -9.80
C GLU A 121 -14.58 0.88 -10.65
N HIS A 122 -15.86 0.93 -10.30
CA HIS A 122 -16.83 1.90 -10.80
C HIS A 122 -17.92 2.12 -9.75
N PRO A 123 -18.60 3.28 -9.74
CA PRO A 123 -19.71 3.53 -8.83
C PRO A 123 -20.85 2.52 -9.04
N VAL A 124 -21.56 2.16 -7.96
CA VAL A 124 -22.67 1.19 -8.01
C VAL A 124 -23.92 1.82 -7.41
N ASP A 125 -25.00 1.88 -8.17
CA ASP A 125 -26.30 2.32 -7.68
C ASP A 125 -26.88 1.28 -6.73
N VAL A 126 -27.38 1.72 -5.59
CA VAL A 126 -27.87 0.89 -4.48
C VAL A 126 -29.19 1.40 -3.94
N HIS A 127 -29.96 0.51 -3.34
CA HIS A 127 -31.21 0.81 -2.64
C HIS A 127 -31.09 0.45 -1.17
N ALA A 128 -31.97 1.02 -0.35
CA ALA A 128 -32.11 0.59 1.04
C ALA A 128 -32.43 -0.91 1.09
N GLY A 129 -31.73 -1.66 1.95
CA GLY A 129 -31.83 -3.11 2.06
C GLY A 129 -30.90 -3.91 1.14
N ASP A 130 -30.22 -3.27 0.19
CA ASP A 130 -29.09 -3.90 -0.50
C ASP A 130 -27.98 -4.22 0.52
N ARG A 131 -27.15 -5.22 0.20
CA ARG A 131 -26.05 -5.65 1.07
C ARG A 131 -24.71 -5.44 0.39
N MET A 132 -23.74 -4.90 1.13
CA MET A 132 -22.36 -4.77 0.70
C MET A 132 -21.46 -5.56 1.65
N GLN A 133 -20.68 -6.49 1.11
CA GLN A 133 -19.65 -7.21 1.83
C GLN A 133 -18.28 -6.83 1.27
N THR A 134 -17.36 -6.41 2.13
CA THR A 134 -15.98 -6.13 1.75
C THR A 134 -15.01 -6.89 2.65
N ARG A 135 -14.24 -7.80 2.08
CA ARG A 135 -13.07 -8.36 2.77
C ARG A 135 -11.91 -7.39 2.67
N LEU A 136 -11.64 -6.68 3.75
CA LEU A 136 -10.55 -5.71 3.85
C LEU A 136 -9.38 -6.35 4.60
N SER A 137 -8.20 -6.30 3.98
CA SER A 137 -6.99 -6.84 4.59
C SER A 137 -5.77 -5.98 4.29
N VAL A 138 -4.85 -5.94 5.25
CA VAL A 138 -3.52 -5.35 5.13
C VAL A 138 -2.51 -6.36 5.63
N ARG A 139 -1.47 -6.61 4.84
CA ARG A 139 -0.39 -7.54 5.19
C ARG A 139 0.93 -6.90 4.83
N ARG A 140 1.93 -7.10 5.69
CA ARG A 140 3.31 -6.74 5.33
C ARG A 140 3.86 -7.76 4.34
N MET A 141 4.39 -7.28 3.23
CA MET A 141 5.02 -8.07 2.18
C MET A 141 6.35 -7.42 1.83
N LEU A 142 7.46 -8.14 2.03
CA LEU A 142 8.81 -7.55 1.97
C LEU A 142 8.89 -6.31 2.90
N ASP A 143 9.20 -5.15 2.33
CA ASP A 143 9.28 -3.87 3.03
C ASP A 143 8.04 -2.97 2.84
N ASN A 144 6.99 -3.47 2.17
CA ASN A 144 5.77 -2.74 1.86
C ASN A 144 4.54 -3.28 2.60
N TRP A 145 3.52 -2.42 2.73
CA TRP A 145 2.19 -2.81 3.21
C TRP A 145 1.24 -2.97 2.04
N VAL A 146 0.73 -4.19 1.86
CA VAL A 146 -0.21 -4.51 0.79
C VAL A 146 -1.62 -4.52 1.36
N PHE A 147 -2.43 -3.59 0.89
CA PHE A 147 -3.87 -3.54 1.11
C PHE A 147 -4.62 -4.29 0.01
N ARG A 148 -5.68 -5.01 0.41
CA ARG A 148 -6.64 -5.68 -0.47
C ARG A 148 -8.05 -5.46 0.04
N TRP A 149 -8.96 -5.14 -0.87
CA TRP A 149 -10.39 -5.02 -0.61
C TRP A 149 -11.15 -5.74 -1.72
N ASP A 150 -11.75 -6.86 -1.35
CA ASP A 150 -12.63 -7.60 -2.25
C ASP A 150 -14.07 -7.25 -1.88
N THR A 151 -14.80 -6.63 -2.79
CA THR A 151 -16.16 -6.12 -2.53
C THR A 151 -17.18 -6.90 -3.33
N ARG A 152 -18.29 -7.26 -2.70
CA ARG A 152 -19.50 -7.80 -3.34
C ARG A 152 -20.70 -7.00 -2.88
N ILE A 153 -21.53 -6.58 -3.84
CA ILE A 153 -22.79 -5.88 -3.58
C ILE A 153 -23.92 -6.74 -4.14
N THR A 154 -24.93 -7.01 -3.33
CA THR A 154 -26.14 -7.75 -3.72
C THR A 154 -27.39 -6.95 -3.41
N ASP A 155 -28.46 -7.16 -4.16
CA ASP A 155 -29.77 -6.63 -3.78
C ASP A 155 -30.39 -7.40 -2.60
N ALA A 156 -31.57 -6.96 -2.15
CA ALA A 156 -32.32 -7.62 -1.09
C ALA A 156 -32.74 -9.07 -1.43
N ALA A 157 -32.79 -9.43 -2.72
CA ALA A 157 -33.06 -10.79 -3.20
C ALA A 157 -31.76 -11.63 -3.36
N SER A 158 -30.63 -11.12 -2.87
CA SER A 158 -29.29 -11.73 -2.98
C SER A 158 -28.77 -11.86 -4.42
N VAL A 159 -29.32 -11.11 -5.38
CA VAL A 159 -28.80 -11.02 -6.74
C VAL A 159 -27.57 -10.11 -6.73
N THR A 160 -26.47 -10.57 -7.33
CA THR A 160 -25.23 -9.79 -7.38
C THR A 160 -25.38 -8.59 -8.32
N LYS A 161 -25.18 -7.39 -7.78
CA LYS A 161 -25.15 -6.12 -8.52
C LYS A 161 -23.75 -5.80 -9.00
N ALA A 162 -22.74 -6.08 -8.17
CA ALA A 162 -21.34 -5.86 -8.50
C ALA A 162 -20.40 -6.75 -7.68
N SER A 163 -19.21 -7.03 -8.24
CA SER A 163 -18.14 -7.74 -7.55
C SER A 163 -16.78 -7.23 -8.03
N PHE A 164 -15.91 -6.84 -7.09
CA PHE A 164 -14.59 -6.30 -7.36
C PHE A 164 -13.51 -7.04 -6.58
N LYS A 165 -12.30 -7.07 -7.12
CA LYS A 165 -11.12 -7.60 -6.44
C LYS A 165 -9.98 -6.61 -6.62
N GLN A 166 -9.73 -5.79 -5.62
CA GLN A 166 -8.80 -4.67 -5.72
C GLN A 166 -7.67 -4.82 -4.70
N SER A 167 -6.47 -4.41 -5.10
CA SER A 167 -5.30 -4.44 -4.22
C SER A 167 -4.20 -3.50 -4.70
N THR A 168 -3.58 -2.80 -3.74
CA THR A 168 -2.34 -2.01 -3.92
C THR A 168 -1.21 -2.81 -4.55
N PHE A 169 -1.22 -4.13 -4.44
CA PHE A 169 -0.23 -4.99 -5.09
C PHE A 169 -0.22 -4.84 -6.62
N ARG A 170 -1.37 -4.53 -7.23
CA ARG A 170 -1.47 -4.31 -8.69
C ARG A 170 -0.74 -3.06 -9.18
N MET A 171 -0.34 -2.19 -8.25
CA MET A 171 0.40 -0.96 -8.52
C MET A 171 1.89 -1.06 -8.17
N GLN A 172 2.37 -2.27 -7.82
CA GLN A 172 3.75 -2.52 -7.39
C GLN A 172 4.42 -3.55 -8.33
N PRO A 173 4.76 -3.16 -9.58
CA PRO A 173 5.41 -4.07 -10.54
C PRO A 173 6.77 -4.58 -10.06
N GLU A 174 7.50 -3.80 -9.26
CA GLU A 174 8.77 -4.16 -8.64
C GLU A 174 8.63 -5.32 -7.64
N ASP A 175 7.57 -5.33 -6.84
CA ASP A 175 7.33 -6.37 -5.83
C ASP A 175 7.02 -7.71 -6.48
N LEU A 176 6.31 -7.73 -7.61
CA LEU A 176 6.12 -8.94 -8.42
C LEU A 176 7.46 -9.54 -8.88
N ALA A 177 8.39 -8.71 -9.32
CA ALA A 177 9.71 -9.16 -9.74
C ALA A 177 10.53 -9.69 -8.55
N LEU A 178 10.43 -9.03 -7.39
CA LEU A 178 11.08 -9.47 -6.16
C LEU A 178 10.51 -10.80 -5.64
N LEU A 179 9.19 -10.97 -5.62
CA LEU A 179 8.56 -12.22 -5.17
C LEU A 179 8.93 -13.41 -6.03
N ARG A 180 9.01 -13.22 -7.35
CA ARG A 180 9.52 -14.26 -8.26
C ARG A 180 10.95 -14.65 -7.93
N LYS A 181 11.78 -13.72 -7.45
CA LYS A 181 13.14 -13.99 -6.99
C LYS A 181 13.20 -14.60 -5.58
N SER A 182 12.13 -14.48 -4.80
CA SER A 182 11.99 -15.08 -3.47
C SER A 182 11.28 -16.43 -3.47
N ASP A 183 10.79 -16.88 -4.62
CA ASP A 183 10.14 -18.19 -4.76
C ASP A 183 11.15 -19.32 -4.44
N ALA A 184 10.69 -20.38 -3.74
CA ALA A 184 11.56 -21.48 -3.33
C ALA A 184 12.17 -22.25 -4.52
N SER A 185 11.52 -22.22 -5.68
CA SER A 185 12.01 -22.83 -6.92
C SER A 185 12.92 -21.90 -7.73
N HIS A 186 13.05 -20.64 -7.34
CA HIS A 186 13.95 -19.71 -8.01
C HIS A 186 15.40 -20.09 -7.77
N ALA A 187 16.16 -20.29 -8.84
CA ALA A 187 17.61 -20.49 -8.82
C ALA A 187 18.31 -19.14 -9.07
N PRO A 188 18.72 -18.40 -8.01
CA PRO A 188 19.30 -17.07 -8.18
C PRO A 188 20.68 -17.13 -8.83
N VAL A 189 20.97 -16.16 -9.70
CA VAL A 189 22.30 -15.95 -10.30
C VAL A 189 22.81 -14.57 -9.88
N LEU A 190 24.09 -14.50 -9.48
CA LEU A 190 24.71 -13.23 -9.12
C LEU A 190 24.81 -12.31 -10.35
N ALA A 191 24.13 -11.16 -10.26
CA ALA A 191 24.38 -10.02 -11.14
C ALA A 191 25.78 -9.41 -10.86
N GLU A 192 26.22 -8.48 -11.69
CA GLU A 192 27.53 -7.83 -11.59
C GLU A 192 27.82 -7.28 -10.18
N ASP A 193 26.88 -6.54 -9.60
CA ASP A 193 26.97 -6.05 -8.21
C ASP A 193 27.10 -7.18 -7.18
N GLY A 194 26.40 -8.30 -7.42
CA GLY A 194 26.47 -9.49 -6.58
C GLY A 194 27.83 -10.18 -6.66
N GLN A 195 28.44 -10.22 -7.85
CA GLN A 195 29.79 -10.77 -8.05
C GLN A 195 30.85 -9.90 -7.36
N ILE A 196 30.71 -8.58 -7.42
CA ILE A 196 31.57 -7.62 -6.70
C ILE A 196 31.46 -7.82 -5.19
N ARG A 197 30.23 -7.90 -4.67
CA ARG A 197 30.02 -8.14 -3.23
C ARG A 197 30.56 -9.50 -2.80
N LEU A 198 30.35 -10.55 -3.59
CA LEU A 198 30.94 -11.88 -3.32
C LEU A 198 32.46 -11.80 -3.24
N MET A 199 33.09 -11.05 -4.15
CA MET A 199 34.53 -10.85 -4.15
C MET A 199 35.00 -10.12 -2.88
N VAL A 200 34.34 -9.03 -2.50
CA VAL A 200 34.64 -8.32 -1.24
C VAL A 200 34.52 -9.26 -0.05
N LEU A 201 33.40 -9.98 0.06
CA LEU A 201 33.15 -10.93 1.14
C LEU A 201 34.18 -12.06 1.20
N SER A 202 34.63 -12.54 0.03
CA SER A 202 35.67 -13.58 -0.05
C SER A 202 37.04 -13.10 0.41
N MET A 203 37.29 -11.78 0.37
CA MET A 203 38.52 -11.16 0.86
C MET A 203 38.41 -10.67 2.31
N MET A 204 37.24 -10.75 2.95
CA MET A 204 37.05 -10.45 4.37
C MET A 204 37.50 -11.62 5.25
N ASP A 205 38.77 -12.02 5.12
CA ASP A 205 39.38 -13.19 5.73
C ASP A 205 40.29 -12.87 6.94
N GLY A 206 40.30 -11.60 7.36
CA GLY A 206 41.18 -11.09 8.43
C GLY A 206 42.65 -10.92 8.01
N GLN A 207 43.00 -11.20 6.75
CA GLN A 207 44.34 -11.00 6.20
C GLN A 207 44.42 -9.78 5.27
N HIS A 208 43.31 -9.42 4.62
CA HIS A 208 43.23 -8.25 3.76
C HIS A 208 42.62 -7.05 4.48
N SER A 209 43.27 -5.89 4.36
CA SER A 209 42.69 -4.62 4.82
C SER A 209 41.63 -4.11 3.84
N LEU A 210 40.77 -3.18 4.28
CA LEU A 210 39.80 -2.52 3.40
C LEU A 210 40.47 -1.82 2.21
N SER A 211 41.69 -1.30 2.41
CA SER A 211 42.48 -0.70 1.34
C SER A 211 42.94 -1.73 0.32
N ASP A 212 43.33 -2.93 0.75
CA ASP A 212 43.71 -4.02 -0.16
C ASP A 212 42.51 -4.42 -1.01
N ILE A 213 41.35 -4.64 -0.39
CA ILE A 213 40.10 -4.97 -1.08
C ILE A 213 39.72 -3.87 -2.10
N ALA A 214 39.79 -2.60 -1.70
CA ALA A 214 39.49 -1.46 -2.57
C ALA A 214 40.41 -1.39 -3.81
N ASN A 215 41.70 -1.66 -3.64
CA ASN A 215 42.64 -1.72 -4.76
C ASN A 215 42.29 -2.84 -5.75
N VAL A 216 41.90 -4.02 -5.26
CA VAL A 216 41.51 -5.11 -6.15
C VAL A 216 40.18 -4.82 -6.86
N LEU A 217 39.23 -4.18 -6.19
CA LEU A 217 37.98 -3.71 -6.82
C LEU A 217 38.25 -2.72 -7.95
N LEU A 218 39.12 -1.73 -7.72
CA LEU A 218 39.49 -0.73 -8.72
C LEU A 218 40.17 -1.37 -9.94
N ALA A 219 41.04 -2.36 -9.71
CA ALA A 219 41.75 -3.07 -10.77
C ALA A 219 40.84 -3.98 -11.60
N ARG A 220 39.90 -4.70 -10.96
CA ARG A 220 39.05 -5.69 -11.65
C ARG A 220 37.76 -5.12 -12.21
N HIS A 221 37.24 -4.04 -11.62
CA HIS A 221 35.99 -3.41 -12.02
C HIS A 221 36.18 -1.90 -12.32
N PRO A 222 37.11 -1.52 -13.22
CA PRO A 222 37.45 -0.11 -13.48
C PRO A 222 36.30 0.69 -14.12
N LYS A 223 35.31 0.02 -14.72
CA LYS A 223 34.10 0.66 -15.24
C LYS A 223 33.13 1.08 -14.13
N GLN A 224 33.18 0.40 -12.99
CA GLN A 224 32.23 0.59 -11.89
C GLN A 224 32.81 1.44 -10.76
N PHE A 225 34.12 1.34 -10.52
CA PHE A 225 34.83 2.18 -9.57
C PHE A 225 35.71 3.18 -10.31
N ARG A 226 35.34 4.47 -10.23
CA ARG A 226 36.07 5.55 -10.91
C ARG A 226 37.36 5.93 -10.20
N ASN A 227 37.41 5.69 -8.89
CA ASN A 227 38.55 6.02 -8.05
C ASN A 227 38.58 5.09 -6.81
N PHE A 228 39.70 5.14 -6.10
CA PHE A 228 39.93 4.35 -4.90
C PHE A 228 38.90 4.62 -3.80
N GLU A 229 38.47 5.87 -3.61
CA GLU A 229 37.49 6.23 -2.57
C GLU A 229 36.15 5.52 -2.76
N MET A 230 35.65 5.45 -4.01
CA MET A 230 34.43 4.69 -4.31
C MET A 230 34.58 3.20 -4.02
N ALA A 231 35.71 2.61 -4.38
CA ALA A 231 35.99 1.20 -4.11
C ALA A 231 36.11 0.92 -2.60
N LEU A 232 36.75 1.83 -1.85
CA LEU A 232 36.88 1.76 -0.41
C LEU A 232 35.51 1.90 0.28
N ALA A 233 34.65 2.79 -0.21
CA ALA A 233 33.29 2.95 0.34
C ALA A 233 32.47 1.66 0.22
N GLU A 234 32.55 0.95 -0.91
CA GLU A 234 31.87 -0.33 -1.09
C GLU A 234 32.44 -1.42 -0.17
N ALA A 235 33.76 -1.55 -0.09
CA ALA A 235 34.43 -2.49 0.82
C ALA A 235 34.05 -2.23 2.29
N ALA A 236 34.07 -0.96 2.71
CA ALA A 236 33.68 -0.55 4.06
C ALA A 236 32.20 -0.78 4.34
N SER A 237 31.32 -0.62 3.34
CA SER A 237 29.89 -0.92 3.45
C SER A 237 29.65 -2.40 3.74
N CYS A 238 30.31 -3.30 2.99
CA CYS A 238 30.24 -4.74 3.25
C CYS A 238 30.83 -5.12 4.61
N SER A 239 31.98 -4.54 4.99
CA SER A 239 32.60 -4.80 6.30
C SER A 239 31.71 -4.39 7.46
N ARG A 240 31.07 -3.21 7.43
CA ARG A 240 30.13 -2.81 8.48
C ARG A 240 28.90 -3.72 8.61
N ARG A 241 28.49 -4.35 7.51
CA ARG A 241 27.27 -5.16 7.47
C ARG A 241 27.51 -6.63 7.81
N PHE A 242 28.71 -7.15 7.51
CA PHE A 242 28.98 -8.59 7.54
C PHE A 242 30.27 -9.00 8.28
N GLY A 243 31.09 -8.05 8.74
CA GLY A 243 32.30 -8.31 9.54
C GLY A 243 32.03 -8.04 11.02
#